data_AF-A0A842RIL9-F1
#
_entry.id   AF-A0A842RIL9-F1
#
_cell.length_a   1.000
_cell.length_b   1.000
_cell.length_c   1.000
_cell.angle_alpha   90.00
_cell.angle_beta   90.00
_cell.angle_gamma   90.00
#
_symmetry.space_group_name_H-M   'P 1'
#
loop_
_entity.id
_entity.type
_entity.pdbx_description
1 polymer ?
#
loop_
_entity_poly.entity_id
_entity_poly.type
_entity_poly.pdbx_seq_one_letter_code
_entity_poly.pdbx_strand_id
1 'polypeptide(L)'
;MTSSEGPTLWDKIPEYRRRNPGSTQPPSERIDPDTPGAHFWVILAKNWEFLHPLMQDVLTEWYYAITNQTETASPKLDPQSIQGIVNRLNELDDEIAALDIERANLEEELSIRERDFQRLRAVTGKKEKQNIEVQQELGESFQQKIIKKQEELDECKENVANLTQRVTQLEEELKQKTLGTPITEETVLPESLSRDDAITALEEKLSERNNLINEQADEIRELMEQVETQNEKLVEYSAMTKGLREKIDELEGKNKEYLTLIQQLKEENRLKDVTIRHIRGLLEE
;
A
#
# COMPACT_ATOMS: atom_id res chain seq x y z
N MET A 1 -59.54 -31.53 21.77
CA MET A 1 -58.37 -30.63 21.68
C MET A 1 -58.23 -30.27 20.21
N THR A 2 -58.35 -28.99 19.91
CA THR A 2 -58.39 -28.40 18.57
C THR A 2 -57.05 -28.57 17.87
N SER A 3 -57.02 -29.32 16.76
CA SER A 3 -55.87 -29.51 15.88
C SER A 3 -55.47 -28.18 15.26
N SER A 4 -54.26 -27.71 15.54
CA SER A 4 -53.71 -26.50 14.93
C SER A 4 -53.41 -26.77 13.46
N GLU A 5 -54.34 -26.38 12.58
CA GLU A 5 -54.12 -26.18 11.14
C GLU A 5 -53.23 -24.93 10.92
N GLY A 6 -51.99 -25.00 11.40
CA GLY A 6 -50.98 -23.96 11.14
C GLY A 6 -50.23 -24.27 9.85
N PRO A 7 -50.09 -23.31 8.91
CA PRO A 7 -49.20 -23.50 7.76
C PRO A 7 -47.77 -23.72 8.27
N THR A 8 -47.16 -24.80 7.82
CA THR A 8 -45.77 -25.14 8.16
C THR A 8 -44.80 -24.18 7.48
N LEU A 9 -43.55 -24.11 7.96
CA LEU A 9 -42.49 -23.28 7.38
C LEU A 9 -42.35 -23.48 5.85
N TRP A 10 -42.62 -24.69 5.39
CA TRP A 10 -42.48 -25.15 4.01
C TRP A 10 -43.65 -24.77 3.09
N ASP A 11 -44.84 -24.48 3.65
CA ASP A 11 -46.02 -24.08 2.85
C ASP A 11 -45.86 -22.69 2.20
N LYS A 12 -44.80 -21.96 2.58
CA LYS A 12 -44.42 -20.66 2.02
C LYS A 12 -43.54 -20.76 0.77
N ILE A 13 -43.00 -21.94 0.45
CA ILE A 13 -42.11 -22.13 -0.69
C ILE A 13 -42.84 -22.97 -1.76
N PRO A 14 -43.15 -22.41 -2.96
CA PRO A 14 -43.97 -23.06 -3.97
C PRO A 14 -43.48 -24.44 -4.42
N GLU A 15 -42.16 -24.67 -4.50
CA GLU A 15 -41.60 -25.97 -4.89
C GLU A 15 -41.76 -27.08 -3.83
N TYR A 16 -42.01 -26.70 -2.57
CA TYR A 16 -42.06 -27.63 -1.42
C TYR A 16 -43.47 -27.83 -0.87
N ARG A 17 -44.50 -27.38 -1.60
CA ARG A 17 -45.89 -27.62 -1.24
C ARG A 17 -46.18 -29.13 -1.29
N ARG A 18 -46.81 -29.63 -0.23
CA ARG A 18 -47.28 -31.03 -0.12
C ARG A 18 -48.13 -31.40 -1.34
N ARG A 19 -47.89 -32.57 -1.91
CA ARG A 19 -48.63 -33.08 -3.07
C ARG A 19 -49.84 -33.91 -2.65
N ASN A 20 -49.78 -34.52 -1.47
CA ASN A 20 -50.86 -35.31 -0.89
C ASN A 20 -51.49 -34.61 0.32
N PRO A 21 -52.77 -34.19 0.25
CA PRO A 21 -53.44 -33.49 1.37
C PRO A 21 -53.61 -34.38 2.62
N GLY A 22 -53.58 -35.71 2.47
CA GLY A 22 -53.62 -36.68 3.57
C GLY A 22 -52.30 -36.85 4.36
N SER A 23 -51.20 -36.28 3.86
CA SER A 23 -49.84 -36.32 4.48
C SER A 23 -49.66 -35.32 5.63
N THR A 24 -50.71 -34.55 5.93
CA THR A 24 -50.74 -33.48 6.95
C THR A 24 -50.63 -34.01 8.37
N GLN A 25 -51.10 -35.22 8.62
CA GLN A 25 -51.02 -35.89 9.92
C GLN A 25 -50.35 -37.26 9.75
N PRO A 26 -49.64 -37.74 10.76
CA PRO A 26 -49.10 -39.09 10.71
C PRO A 26 -50.26 -40.09 10.60
N PRO A 27 -50.11 -41.18 9.84
CA PRO A 27 -51.13 -42.24 9.77
C PRO A 27 -51.47 -42.73 11.19
N SER A 28 -52.75 -42.68 11.56
CA SER A 28 -53.21 -42.78 12.96
C SER A 28 -53.70 -44.15 13.39
N GLU A 29 -53.62 -45.15 12.52
CA GLU A 29 -53.88 -46.53 12.92
C GLU A 29 -52.71 -47.04 13.77
N ARG A 30 -53.02 -47.57 14.95
CA ARG A 30 -52.01 -48.12 15.85
C ARG A 30 -51.29 -49.25 15.13
N ILE A 31 -50.07 -48.99 14.69
CA ILE A 31 -49.17 -50.02 14.20
C ILE A 31 -49.03 -51.04 15.33
N ASP A 32 -49.34 -52.30 15.03
CA ASP A 32 -49.23 -53.39 15.98
C ASP A 32 -47.78 -53.41 16.52
N PRO A 33 -47.56 -53.31 17.84
CA PRO A 33 -46.22 -53.27 18.43
C PRO A 33 -45.36 -54.46 18.05
N ASP A 34 -45.96 -55.57 17.63
CA ASP A 34 -45.25 -56.78 17.18
C ASP A 34 -44.83 -56.71 15.70
N THR A 35 -45.21 -55.66 14.96
CA THR A 35 -44.79 -55.44 13.58
C THR A 35 -43.32 -54.99 13.52
N PRO A 36 -42.46 -55.65 12.73
CA PRO A 36 -41.08 -55.20 12.52
C PRO A 36 -41.05 -53.74 12.04
N GLY A 37 -40.37 -52.87 12.80
CA GLY A 37 -40.31 -51.43 12.49
C GLY A 37 -41.36 -50.56 13.18
N ALA A 38 -42.24 -51.10 14.04
CA ALA A 38 -43.23 -50.30 14.78
C ALA A 38 -42.60 -49.16 15.61
N HIS A 39 -41.43 -49.40 16.20
CA HIS A 39 -40.69 -48.39 16.97
C HIS A 39 -40.20 -47.23 16.09
N PHE A 40 -39.80 -47.51 14.84
CA PHE A 40 -39.39 -46.50 13.88
C PHE A 40 -40.55 -45.56 13.52
N TRP A 41 -41.74 -46.13 13.30
CA TRP A 41 -42.93 -45.34 13.02
C TRP A 41 -43.43 -44.52 14.21
N VAL A 42 -43.28 -45.01 15.44
CA VAL A 42 -43.58 -44.20 16.65
C VAL A 42 -42.67 -42.98 16.73
N ILE A 43 -41.39 -43.13 16.39
CA ILE A 43 -40.42 -42.00 16.36
C ILE A 43 -40.80 -41.01 15.25
N LEU A 44 -41.13 -41.50 14.04
CA LEU A 44 -41.56 -40.65 12.93
C LEU A 44 -42.86 -39.90 13.24
N ALA A 45 -43.87 -40.58 13.78
CA ALA A 45 -45.15 -39.97 14.11
C ALA A 45 -45.02 -38.88 15.18
N LYS A 46 -44.13 -39.07 16.17
CA LYS A 46 -43.84 -38.05 17.19
C LYS A 46 -43.13 -36.81 16.64
N ASN A 47 -42.40 -36.95 15.53
CA ASN A 47 -41.64 -35.87 14.91
C ASN A 47 -42.25 -35.42 13.58
N TRP A 48 -43.49 -35.83 13.28
CA TRP A 48 -44.10 -35.71 11.96
C TRP A 48 -44.10 -34.28 11.44
N GLU A 49 -44.45 -33.32 12.30
CA GLU A 49 -44.52 -31.89 11.95
C GLU A 49 -43.18 -31.27 11.55
N PHE A 50 -42.05 -31.86 11.98
CA PHE A 50 -40.70 -31.40 11.67
C PHE A 50 -40.10 -32.06 10.43
N LEU A 51 -40.77 -33.08 9.88
CA LEU A 51 -40.33 -33.73 8.66
C LEU A 51 -40.53 -32.82 7.45
N HIS A 52 -39.63 -32.94 6.49
CA HIS A 52 -39.74 -32.27 5.20
C HIS A 52 -41.02 -32.75 4.47
N PRO A 53 -41.77 -31.88 3.77
CA PRO A 53 -43.02 -32.26 3.08
C PRO A 53 -42.91 -33.46 2.14
N LEU A 54 -41.82 -33.54 1.36
CA LEU A 54 -41.55 -34.69 0.49
C LEU A 54 -41.41 -36.00 1.29
N MET A 55 -40.77 -35.93 2.46
CA MET A 55 -40.61 -37.10 3.33
C MET A 55 -41.94 -37.52 3.93
N GLN A 56 -42.79 -36.57 4.33
CA GLN A 56 -44.14 -36.87 4.81
C GLN A 56 -44.96 -37.55 3.71
N ASP A 57 -44.88 -37.06 2.46
CA ASP A 57 -45.59 -37.64 1.31
C ASP A 57 -45.12 -39.07 1.03
N VAL A 58 -43.80 -39.30 0.96
CA VAL A 58 -43.23 -40.64 0.74
C VAL A 58 -43.55 -41.60 1.89
N LEU A 59 -43.45 -41.15 3.14
CA LEU A 59 -43.76 -41.98 4.30
C LEU A 59 -45.26 -42.31 4.37
N THR A 60 -46.14 -41.39 3.97
CA THR A 60 -47.58 -41.65 3.91
C THR A 60 -47.91 -42.73 2.87
N GLU A 61 -47.35 -42.61 1.66
CA GLU A 61 -47.51 -43.63 0.61
C GLU A 61 -46.90 -44.97 1.02
N TRP A 62 -45.73 -44.95 1.65
CA TRP A 62 -45.07 -46.17 2.13
C TRP A 62 -45.87 -46.86 3.24
N TYR A 63 -46.46 -46.08 4.16
CA TYR A 63 -47.35 -46.59 5.19
C TYR A 63 -48.54 -47.33 4.56
N TYR A 64 -49.27 -46.68 3.64
CA TYR A 64 -50.40 -47.32 2.96
C TYR A 64 -49.98 -48.51 2.11
N ALA A 65 -48.80 -48.49 1.51
CA ALA A 65 -48.27 -49.63 0.77
C ALA A 65 -48.00 -50.83 1.69
N ILE A 66 -47.57 -50.62 2.92
CA ILE A 66 -47.32 -51.68 3.90
C ILE A 66 -48.62 -52.17 4.54
N THR A 67 -49.54 -51.28 4.91
CA THR A 67 -50.80 -51.68 5.55
C THR A 67 -51.78 -52.31 4.57
N ASN A 68 -51.79 -51.89 3.30
CA ASN A 68 -52.59 -52.55 2.27
C ASN A 68 -51.97 -53.89 1.78
N GLN A 69 -50.73 -54.22 2.17
CA GLN A 69 -50.09 -55.50 1.83
C GLN A 69 -50.62 -56.70 2.62
N THR A 70 -51.43 -56.49 3.67
CA THR A 70 -52.11 -57.61 4.37
C THR A 70 -53.20 -58.28 3.54
N GLU A 71 -53.63 -57.68 2.42
CA GLU A 71 -54.48 -58.33 1.42
C GLU A 71 -53.75 -58.47 0.07
N THR A 72 -52.89 -59.49 -0.02
CA THR A 72 -52.55 -60.20 -1.27
C THR A 72 -52.18 -59.35 -2.50
N ALA A 73 -51.22 -58.44 -2.43
CA ALA A 73 -50.46 -58.03 -3.62
C ALA A 73 -49.16 -57.32 -3.21
N SER A 74 -48.01 -57.91 -3.53
CA SER A 74 -46.76 -57.15 -3.57
C SER A 74 -46.92 -56.06 -4.65
N PRO A 75 -46.83 -54.76 -4.32
CA PRO A 75 -46.96 -53.71 -5.33
C PRO A 75 -45.74 -53.82 -6.24
N LYS A 76 -45.95 -54.37 -7.45
CA LYS A 76 -44.94 -54.30 -8.51
C LYS A 76 -44.83 -52.83 -8.89
N LEU A 77 -43.83 -52.15 -8.34
CA LEU A 77 -43.44 -50.81 -8.76
C LEU A 77 -43.27 -50.83 -10.28
N ASP A 78 -43.95 -49.91 -10.96
CA ASP A 78 -43.91 -49.81 -12.40
C ASP A 78 -42.45 -49.55 -12.86
N PRO A 79 -41.87 -50.42 -13.71
CA PRO A 79 -40.50 -50.26 -14.18
C PRO A 79 -40.22 -48.91 -14.83
N GLN A 80 -41.22 -48.28 -15.46
CA GLN A 80 -41.05 -46.95 -16.06
C GLN A 80 -40.88 -45.86 -14.99
N SER A 81 -41.60 -45.97 -13.86
CA SER A 81 -41.47 -45.05 -12.73
C SER A 81 -40.10 -45.17 -12.07
N ILE A 82 -39.57 -46.38 -11.92
CA ILE A 82 -38.19 -46.61 -11.43
C ILE A 82 -37.17 -46.00 -12.39
N GLN A 83 -37.33 -46.23 -13.70
CA GLN A 83 -36.42 -45.67 -14.70
C GLN A 83 -36.45 -44.13 -14.73
N GLY A 84 -37.63 -43.53 -14.54
CA GLY A 84 -37.76 -42.07 -14.44
C GLY A 84 -37.03 -41.49 -13.23
N ILE A 85 -37.10 -42.16 -12.08
CA ILE A 85 -36.36 -41.77 -10.87
C ILE A 85 -34.85 -41.92 -11.08
N VAL A 86 -34.40 -43.02 -11.67
CA VAL A 86 -32.97 -43.26 -11.97
C VAL A 86 -32.43 -42.20 -12.91
N ASN A 87 -33.17 -41.88 -13.98
CA ASN A 87 -32.76 -40.82 -14.91
C ASN A 87 -32.65 -39.46 -14.20
N ARG A 88 -33.62 -39.13 -13.34
CA ARG A 88 -33.58 -37.88 -12.58
C ARG A 88 -32.44 -37.83 -11.57
N LEU A 89 -32.10 -38.96 -10.94
CA LEU A 89 -30.94 -39.07 -10.06
C LEU A 89 -29.64 -38.82 -10.83
N ASN A 90 -29.49 -39.44 -12.00
CA ASN A 90 -28.32 -39.22 -12.86
C ASN A 90 -28.21 -37.75 -13.32
N GLU A 91 -29.32 -37.12 -13.72
CA GLU A 91 -29.34 -35.69 -14.06
C GLU A 91 -28.89 -34.81 -12.88
N LEU A 92 -29.35 -35.12 -11.66
CA LEU A 92 -28.96 -34.38 -10.47
C LEU A 92 -27.49 -34.62 -10.11
N ASP A 93 -26.98 -35.84 -10.28
CA ASP A 93 -25.57 -36.15 -10.06
C ASP A 93 -24.66 -35.38 -11.05
N ASP A 94 -25.08 -35.27 -12.32
CA ASP A 94 -24.38 -34.47 -13.33
C ASP A 94 -24.42 -32.96 -12.99
N GLU A 95 -25.57 -32.44 -12.54
CA GLU A 95 -25.70 -31.05 -12.08
C GLU A 95 -24.81 -30.76 -10.86
N ILE A 96 -24.75 -31.69 -9.89
CA ILE A 96 -23.88 -31.57 -8.71
C ILE A 96 -22.41 -31.54 -9.14
N ALA A 97 -22.01 -32.44 -10.03
CA ALA A 97 -20.63 -32.49 -10.53
C ALA A 97 -20.23 -31.18 -11.25
N ALA A 98 -21.15 -30.59 -12.03
CA ALA A 98 -20.92 -29.30 -12.68
C ALA A 98 -20.76 -28.15 -11.67
N LEU A 99 -21.61 -28.11 -10.64
CA LEU A 99 -21.53 -27.10 -9.57
C LEU A 99 -20.26 -27.23 -8.74
N ASP A 100 -19.77 -28.45 -8.49
CA ASP A 100 -18.52 -28.67 -7.78
C ASP A 100 -17.30 -28.13 -8.57
N ILE A 101 -17.30 -28.30 -9.90
CA ILE A 101 -16.27 -27.72 -10.77
C ILE A 101 -16.35 -26.19 -10.76
N GLU A 102 -17.55 -25.62 -10.88
CA GLU A 102 -17.74 -24.16 -10.82
C GLU A 102 -17.26 -23.58 -9.49
N ARG A 103 -17.61 -24.24 -8.38
CA ARG A 103 -17.15 -23.85 -7.05
C ARG A 103 -15.63 -23.89 -6.94
N ALA A 104 -14.97 -24.94 -7.44
CA ALA A 104 -13.52 -25.04 -7.41
C ALA A 104 -12.86 -23.88 -8.21
N ASN A 105 -13.40 -23.55 -9.39
CA ASN A 105 -12.92 -22.42 -10.19
C ASN A 105 -13.08 -21.08 -9.45
N LEU A 106 -14.24 -20.85 -8.82
CA LEU A 106 -14.50 -19.63 -8.05
C LEU A 106 -13.59 -19.52 -6.83
N GLU A 107 -13.30 -20.63 -6.14
CA GLU A 107 -12.36 -20.65 -5.02
C GLU A 107 -10.92 -20.30 -5.48
N GLU A 108 -10.50 -20.78 -6.66
CA GLU A 108 -9.22 -20.40 -7.27
C GLU A 108 -9.17 -18.92 -7.65
N GLU A 109 -10.21 -18.39 -8.29
CA GLU A 109 -10.31 -16.98 -8.64
C GLU A 109 -10.26 -16.08 -7.40
N LEU A 110 -10.99 -16.43 -6.34
CA LEU A 110 -10.95 -15.72 -5.06
C LEU A 110 -9.55 -15.73 -4.45
N SER A 111 -8.84 -16.86 -4.51
CA SER A 111 -7.46 -16.99 -4.03
C SER A 111 -6.48 -16.11 -4.83
N ILE A 112 -6.66 -16.00 -6.16
CA ILE A 112 -5.87 -15.09 -6.99
C ILE A 112 -6.17 -13.63 -6.61
N ARG A 113 -7.44 -13.26 -6.50
CA ARG A 113 -7.86 -11.90 -6.16
C ARG A 113 -7.37 -11.46 -4.79
N GLU A 114 -7.42 -12.34 -3.79
CA GLU A 114 -6.92 -12.06 -2.44
C GLU A 114 -5.41 -11.78 -2.46
N ARG A 115 -4.63 -12.57 -3.21
CA ARG A 115 -3.19 -12.30 -3.41
C ARG A 115 -2.94 -10.95 -4.08
N ASP A 116 -3.73 -10.59 -5.08
CA ASP A 116 -3.61 -9.29 -5.75
C ASP A 116 -3.97 -8.13 -4.82
N PHE A 117 -5.01 -8.27 -3.99
CA PHE A 117 -5.35 -7.27 -2.97
C PHE A 117 -4.23 -7.08 -1.95
N GLN A 118 -3.60 -8.16 -1.49
CA GLN A 118 -2.46 -8.07 -0.57
C GLN A 118 -1.26 -7.35 -1.20
N ARG A 119 -0.95 -7.67 -2.47
CA ARG A 119 0.10 -6.98 -3.23
C ARG A 119 -0.20 -5.50 -3.40
N LEU A 120 -1.44 -5.14 -3.75
CA LEU A 120 -1.85 -3.75 -3.90
C LEU A 120 -1.73 -2.99 -2.58
N ARG A 121 -2.17 -3.56 -1.45
CA ARG A 121 -1.99 -2.94 -0.13
C ARG A 121 -0.52 -2.69 0.20
N ALA A 122 0.35 -3.66 -0.08
CA ALA A 122 1.79 -3.50 0.14
C ALA A 122 2.40 -2.38 -0.72
N VAL A 123 2.02 -2.31 -2.00
CA VAL A 123 2.49 -1.26 -2.92
C VAL A 123 1.98 0.11 -2.49
N THR A 124 0.70 0.23 -2.14
CA THR A 124 0.11 1.49 -1.67
C THR A 124 0.79 1.97 -0.40
N GLY A 125 0.99 1.08 0.59
CA GLY A 125 1.70 1.45 1.83
C GLY A 125 3.14 1.89 1.59
N LYS A 126 3.84 1.28 0.63
CA LYS A 126 5.19 1.73 0.24
C LYS A 126 5.17 3.11 -0.41
N LYS A 127 4.23 3.36 -1.34
CA LYS A 127 4.10 4.65 -2.01
C LYS A 127 3.71 5.77 -1.06
N GLU A 128 2.86 5.49 -0.07
CA GLU A 128 2.46 6.48 0.93
C GLU A 128 3.62 6.89 1.83
N LYS A 129 4.45 5.94 2.27
CA LYS A 129 5.70 6.25 2.99
C LYS A 129 6.65 7.12 2.15
N GLN A 130 6.86 6.75 0.88
CA GLN A 130 7.70 7.54 -0.03
C GLN A 130 7.15 8.95 -0.24
N ASN A 131 5.82 9.11 -0.30
CA ASN A 131 5.21 10.43 -0.45
C ASN A 131 5.43 11.29 0.81
N ILE A 132 5.29 10.70 1.99
CA ILE A 132 5.58 11.38 3.26
C ILE A 132 7.05 11.80 3.33
N GLU A 133 7.99 10.90 2.99
CA GLU A 133 9.42 11.19 2.94
C GLU A 133 9.73 12.36 1.98
N VAL A 134 9.21 12.31 0.75
CA VAL A 134 9.39 13.39 -0.22
C VAL A 134 8.80 14.71 0.27
N GLN A 135 7.63 14.70 0.91
CA GLN A 135 7.04 15.93 1.48
C GLN A 135 7.89 16.50 2.62
N GLN A 136 8.48 15.65 3.46
CA GLN A 136 9.37 16.07 4.53
C GLN A 136 10.66 16.67 3.98
N GLU A 137 11.34 15.97 3.07
CA GLU A 137 12.56 16.46 2.41
C GLU A 137 12.32 17.78 1.67
N LEU A 138 11.18 17.90 0.98
CA LEU A 138 10.80 19.11 0.28
C LEU A 138 10.54 20.26 1.26
N GLY A 139 9.84 19.98 2.37
CA GLY A 139 9.59 20.95 3.44
C GLY A 139 10.88 21.47 4.06
N GLU A 140 11.80 20.57 4.42
CA GLU A 140 13.10 20.92 5.00
C GLU A 140 13.97 21.70 4.01
N SER A 141 14.04 21.25 2.76
CA SER A 141 14.81 21.93 1.69
C SER A 141 14.31 23.34 1.42
N PHE A 142 12.98 23.54 1.37
CA PHE A 142 12.41 24.88 1.20
C PHE A 142 12.64 25.76 2.42
N GLN A 143 12.48 25.25 3.63
CA GLN A 143 12.75 26.01 4.86
C GLN A 143 14.21 26.47 4.90
N GLN A 144 15.16 25.59 4.63
CA GLN A 144 16.59 25.94 4.59
C GLN A 144 16.90 26.99 3.54
N LYS A 145 16.33 26.87 2.33
CA LYS A 145 16.49 27.89 1.27
C LYS A 145 15.90 29.24 1.67
N ILE A 146 14.75 29.25 2.33
CA ILE A 146 14.12 30.48 2.82
C ILE A 146 15.01 31.13 3.88
N ILE A 147 15.51 30.37 4.85
CA ILE A 147 16.41 30.87 5.89
C ILE A 147 17.67 31.48 5.27
N LYS A 148 18.34 30.74 4.39
CA LYS A 148 19.55 31.24 3.72
C LYS A 148 19.28 32.51 2.92
N LYS A 149 18.14 32.58 2.20
CA LYS A 149 17.75 33.78 1.47
C LYS A 149 17.42 34.94 2.39
N GLN A 150 16.87 34.68 3.57
CA GLN A 150 16.60 35.69 4.58
C GLN A 150 17.91 36.27 5.13
N GLU A 151 18.89 35.42 5.44
CA GLU A 151 20.24 35.82 5.86
C GLU A 151 20.92 36.71 4.81
N GLU A 152 20.93 36.30 3.54
CA GLU A 152 21.47 37.10 2.42
C GLU A 152 20.77 38.47 2.29
N LEU A 153 19.45 38.52 2.57
CA LEU A 153 18.65 39.75 2.49
C LEU A 153 18.98 40.69 3.66
N ASP A 154 19.20 40.14 4.84
CA ASP A 154 19.54 40.91 6.03
C ASP A 154 20.98 41.46 5.94
N GLU A 155 21.94 40.70 5.40
CA GLU A 155 23.29 41.19 5.07
C GLU A 155 23.23 42.33 4.03
N CYS A 156 22.42 42.17 2.99
CA CYS A 156 22.24 43.21 1.97
C CYS A 156 21.63 44.50 2.55
N LYS A 157 20.65 44.38 3.47
CA LYS A 157 20.08 45.54 4.17
C LYS A 157 21.13 46.26 5.01
N GLU A 158 21.98 45.53 5.72
CA GLU A 158 23.05 46.11 6.53
C GLU A 158 24.06 46.86 5.65
N ASN A 159 24.46 46.25 4.53
CA ASN A 159 25.32 46.89 3.54
C ASN A 159 24.70 48.16 2.95
N VAL A 160 23.40 48.14 2.62
CA VAL A 160 22.68 49.33 2.15
C VAL A 160 22.65 50.41 3.23
N ALA A 161 22.42 50.06 4.50
CA ALA A 161 22.44 51.02 5.60
C ALA A 161 23.83 51.67 5.77
N ASN A 162 24.89 50.88 5.75
CA ASN A 162 26.28 51.34 5.83
C ASN A 162 26.64 52.26 4.66
N LEU A 163 26.30 51.87 3.42
CA LEU A 163 26.50 52.69 2.23
C LEU A 163 25.70 53.99 2.30
N THR A 164 24.45 53.95 2.77
CA THR A 164 23.63 55.16 2.94
C THR A 164 24.27 56.12 3.94
N GLN A 165 24.74 55.61 5.08
CA GLN A 165 25.45 56.40 6.08
C GLN A 165 26.74 57.00 5.50
N ARG A 166 27.49 56.22 4.71
CA ARG A 166 28.71 56.71 4.06
C ARG A 166 28.43 57.80 3.02
N VAL A 167 27.36 57.66 2.24
CA VAL A 167 26.90 58.69 1.30
C VAL A 167 26.54 59.96 2.06
N THR A 168 25.77 59.87 3.17
CA THR A 168 25.42 61.07 3.96
C THR A 168 26.65 61.76 4.55
N GLN A 169 27.64 61.01 5.04
CA GLN A 169 28.90 61.57 5.53
C GLN A 169 29.68 62.27 4.40
N LEU A 170 29.79 61.63 3.24
CA LEU A 170 30.47 62.21 2.08
C LEU A 170 29.75 63.47 1.58
N GLU A 171 28.42 63.50 1.57
CA GLU A 171 27.64 64.69 1.22
C GLU A 171 27.86 65.84 2.20
N GLU A 172 27.96 65.57 3.50
CA GLU A 172 28.32 66.56 4.53
C GLU A 172 29.76 67.06 4.34
N GLU A 173 30.73 66.17 4.11
CA GLU A 173 32.12 66.54 3.77
C GLU A 173 32.18 67.41 2.51
N LEU A 174 31.41 67.08 1.47
CA LEU A 174 31.34 67.83 0.22
C LEU A 174 30.70 69.20 0.41
N LYS A 175 29.64 69.30 1.24
CA LYS A 175 29.03 70.58 1.64
C LYS A 175 30.01 71.44 2.43
N GLN A 176 30.78 70.86 3.35
CA GLN A 176 31.83 71.59 4.07
C GLN A 176 32.94 72.07 3.12
N LYS A 177 33.34 71.24 2.14
CA LYS A 177 34.30 71.61 1.09
C LYS A 177 33.80 72.62 0.06
N THR A 178 32.49 72.82 -0.07
CA THR A 178 31.89 73.78 -1.02
C THR A 178 31.43 75.08 -0.36
N LEU A 179 31.12 75.05 0.95
CA LEU A 179 30.93 76.25 1.78
C LEU A 179 32.27 76.83 2.27
N GLY A 180 33.32 76.02 2.32
CA GLY A 180 34.70 76.48 2.31
C GLY A 180 35.13 76.78 0.87
N THR A 181 35.65 77.98 0.64
CA THR A 181 36.35 78.49 -0.55
C THR A 181 37.17 77.48 -1.38
N PRO A 182 37.40 77.74 -2.69
CA PRO A 182 37.93 76.78 -3.64
C PRO A 182 39.34 76.33 -3.22
N ILE A 183 39.58 75.01 -3.20
CA ILE A 183 40.90 74.45 -2.94
C ILE A 183 41.60 74.29 -4.29
N THR A 184 42.35 75.33 -4.66
CA THR A 184 43.60 75.20 -5.40
C THR A 184 44.41 74.06 -4.79
N GLU A 185 44.98 73.18 -5.63
CA GLU A 185 46.06 72.28 -5.25
C GLU A 185 47.22 73.11 -4.70
N GLU A 186 47.19 73.34 -3.40
CA GLU A 186 48.27 73.88 -2.64
C GLU A 186 48.27 73.05 -1.37
N THR A 187 49.26 72.17 -1.25
CA THR A 187 49.65 71.55 0.01
C THR A 187 50.06 72.67 0.97
N VAL A 188 49.08 73.39 1.51
CA VAL A 188 49.27 74.34 2.60
C VAL A 188 49.19 73.53 3.87
N LEU A 189 50.36 73.06 4.31
CA LEU A 189 50.61 72.91 5.74
C LEU A 189 50.25 74.26 6.39
N PRO A 190 49.38 74.32 7.40
CA PRO A 190 49.04 75.57 8.06
C PRO A 190 50.33 76.24 8.55
N GLU A 191 50.54 77.51 8.21
CA GLU A 191 51.71 78.32 8.60
C GLU A 191 51.80 78.60 10.12
N SER A 192 51.11 77.81 10.95
CA SER A 192 51.27 77.83 12.40
C SER A 192 51.00 76.47 13.07
N LEU A 193 51.43 75.36 12.48
CA LEU A 193 51.67 74.13 13.23
C LEU A 193 53.18 74.01 13.46
N SER A 194 53.59 73.84 14.71
CA SER A 194 54.97 73.48 15.02
C SER A 194 55.32 72.24 14.19
N ARG A 195 56.58 72.08 13.77
CA ARG A 195 57.06 70.84 13.14
C ARG A 195 56.59 69.61 13.94
N ASP A 196 56.52 69.74 15.26
CA ASP A 196 56.09 68.72 16.20
C ASP A 196 54.59 68.35 16.05
N ASP A 197 53.73 69.30 15.72
CA ASP A 197 52.29 69.04 15.57
C ASP A 197 51.97 68.33 14.24
N ALA A 198 52.74 68.63 13.19
CA ALA A 198 52.65 67.92 11.91
C ALA A 198 53.21 66.49 12.03
N ILE A 199 54.26 66.30 12.83
CA ILE A 199 54.83 64.98 13.13
C ILE A 199 53.83 64.14 13.90
N THR A 200 53.22 64.67 14.97
CA THR A 200 52.22 63.93 15.76
C THR A 200 50.98 63.54 14.95
N ALA A 201 50.45 64.44 14.11
CA ALA A 201 49.33 64.11 13.23
C ALA A 201 49.66 63.03 12.18
N LEU A 202 50.92 62.96 11.72
CA LEU A 202 51.38 61.90 10.83
C LEU A 202 51.59 60.58 11.57
N GLU A 203 52.14 60.62 12.79
CA GLU A 203 52.30 59.44 13.66
C GLU A 203 50.96 58.81 14.03
N GLU A 204 49.94 59.62 14.32
CA GLU A 204 48.59 59.16 14.62
C GLU A 204 47.96 58.45 13.41
N LYS A 205 48.07 59.03 12.21
CA LYS A 205 47.63 58.39 10.95
C LYS A 205 48.40 57.12 10.63
N LEU A 206 49.69 57.06 10.96
CA LEU A 206 50.53 55.88 10.77
C LEU A 206 50.13 54.75 11.75
N SER A 207 49.80 55.13 12.99
CA SER A 207 49.27 54.24 14.02
C SER A 207 47.91 53.66 13.61
N GLU A 208 46.98 54.50 13.16
CA GLU A 208 45.67 54.06 12.64
C GLU A 208 45.82 53.09 11.47
N ARG A 209 46.70 53.41 10.50
CA ARG A 209 46.96 52.49 9.39
C ARG A 209 47.59 51.17 9.83
N ASN A 210 48.50 51.18 10.79
CA ASN A 210 49.09 49.95 11.30
C ASN A 210 48.06 49.08 12.02
N ASN A 211 47.14 49.68 12.79
CA ASN A 211 46.05 48.94 13.41
C ASN A 211 45.14 48.30 12.36
N LEU A 212 44.77 49.06 11.33
CA LEU A 212 43.93 48.55 10.23
C LEU A 212 44.61 47.42 9.44
N ILE A 213 45.93 47.53 9.22
CA ILE A 213 46.71 46.46 8.58
C ILE A 213 46.73 45.20 9.45
N ASN A 214 46.85 45.34 10.78
CA ASN A 214 46.83 44.20 11.70
C ASN A 214 45.45 43.53 11.73
N GLU A 215 44.38 44.32 11.78
CA GLU A 215 43.00 43.80 11.70
C GLU A 215 42.77 43.05 10.40
N GLN A 216 43.18 43.61 9.26
CA GLN A 216 43.10 42.93 7.96
C GLN A 216 43.96 41.65 7.92
N ALA A 217 45.13 41.64 8.56
CA ALA A 217 45.99 40.47 8.61
C ALA A 217 45.39 39.34 9.46
N ASP A 218 44.67 39.68 10.53
CA ASP A 218 43.96 38.71 11.35
C ASP A 218 42.71 38.16 10.63
N GLU A 219 41.94 39.01 9.94
CA GLU A 219 40.81 38.59 9.10
C GLU A 219 41.26 37.66 7.96
N ILE A 220 42.37 38.00 7.28
CA ILE A 220 42.96 37.13 6.24
C ILE A 220 43.35 35.77 6.83
N ARG A 221 43.89 35.74 8.06
CA ARG A 221 44.29 34.49 8.72
C ARG A 221 43.07 33.61 9.02
N GLU A 222 42.00 34.20 9.53
CA GLU A 222 40.76 33.48 9.82
C GLU A 222 40.11 32.94 8.53
N LEU A 223 40.07 33.75 7.47
CA LEU A 223 39.58 33.31 6.17
C LEU A 223 40.42 32.18 5.57
N MET A 224 41.75 32.23 5.74
CA MET A 224 42.62 31.13 5.29
C MET A 224 42.32 29.83 6.03
N GLU A 225 42.11 29.87 7.34
CA GLU A 225 41.74 28.69 8.14
C GLU A 225 40.36 28.15 7.75
N GLN A 226 39.39 29.04 7.48
CA GLN A 226 38.08 28.64 6.96
C GLN A 226 38.19 27.97 5.58
N VAL A 227 39.02 28.50 4.68
CA VAL A 227 39.24 27.90 3.36
C VAL A 227 39.91 26.53 3.47
N GLU A 228 40.88 26.37 4.37
CA GLU A 228 41.56 25.10 4.59
C GLU A 228 40.59 24.03 5.12
N THR A 229 39.79 24.36 6.15
CA THR A 229 38.78 23.44 6.70
C THR A 229 37.68 23.10 5.69
N GLN A 230 37.28 24.03 4.82
CA GLN A 230 36.35 23.75 3.73
C GLN A 230 36.97 22.83 2.66
N ASN A 231 38.25 23.01 2.36
CA ASN A 231 38.96 22.18 1.39
C ASN A 231 39.12 20.74 1.90
N GLU A 232 39.41 20.54 3.19
CA GLU A 232 39.43 19.21 3.83
C GLU A 232 38.07 18.51 3.69
N LYS A 233 36.97 19.19 4.04
CA LYS A 233 35.60 18.65 3.86
C LYS A 233 35.30 18.29 2.40
N LEU A 234 35.77 19.10 1.45
CA LEU A 234 35.56 18.85 0.03
C LEU A 234 36.31 17.60 -0.44
N VAL A 235 37.52 17.37 0.07
CA VAL A 235 38.28 16.13 -0.16
C VAL A 235 37.54 14.91 0.42
N GLU A 236 37.01 15.02 1.64
CA GLU A 236 36.21 13.95 2.26
C GLU A 236 34.96 13.61 1.44
N TYR A 237 34.18 14.63 1.02
CA TYR A 237 33.00 14.42 0.18
C TYR A 237 33.34 13.84 -1.19
N SER A 238 34.48 14.23 -1.78
CA SER A 238 34.98 13.64 -3.02
C SER A 238 35.29 12.16 -2.86
N ALA A 239 35.98 11.77 -1.78
CA ALA A 239 36.26 10.38 -1.46
C ALA A 239 34.99 9.56 -1.22
N MET A 240 34.02 10.12 -0.48
CA MET A 240 32.73 9.50 -0.24
C MET A 240 31.94 9.28 -1.54
N THR A 241 31.92 10.30 -2.42
CA THR A 241 31.25 10.23 -3.73
C THR A 241 31.85 9.13 -4.61
N LYS A 242 33.18 9.00 -4.60
CA LYS A 242 33.87 7.93 -5.31
C LYS A 242 33.48 6.55 -4.78
N GLY A 243 33.49 6.35 -3.45
CA GLY A 243 33.10 5.07 -2.84
C GLY A 243 31.63 4.71 -3.09
N LEU A 244 30.72 5.69 -3.09
CA LEU A 244 29.32 5.46 -3.44
C LEU A 244 29.16 5.04 -4.90
N ARG A 245 29.93 5.63 -5.82
CA ARG A 245 29.91 5.25 -7.23
C ARG A 245 30.41 3.81 -7.45
N GLU A 246 31.52 3.44 -6.81
CA GLU A 246 32.03 2.05 -6.88
C GLU A 246 30.98 1.04 -6.38
N LYS A 247 30.24 1.38 -5.31
CA LYS A 247 29.17 0.53 -4.79
C LYS A 247 27.97 0.43 -5.74
N ILE A 248 27.63 1.52 -6.44
CA ILE A 248 26.59 1.51 -7.48
C ILE A 248 27.01 0.58 -8.62
N ASP A 249 28.25 0.70 -9.11
CA ASP A 249 28.77 -0.13 -10.20
C ASP A 249 28.76 -1.62 -9.82
N GLU A 250 29.10 -1.97 -8.57
CA GLU A 250 29.02 -3.34 -8.05
C GLU A 250 27.58 -3.87 -8.05
N LEU A 251 26.62 -3.08 -7.57
CA LEU A 251 25.20 -3.45 -7.55
C LEU A 251 24.61 -3.59 -8.96
N GLU A 252 24.99 -2.72 -9.89
CA GLU A 252 24.61 -2.84 -11.29
C GLU A 252 25.17 -4.11 -11.94
N GLY A 253 26.42 -4.47 -11.62
CA GLY A 253 27.02 -5.74 -12.02
C GLY A 253 26.20 -6.95 -11.56
N LYS A 254 25.91 -7.02 -10.25
CA LYS A 254 25.08 -8.10 -9.67
C LYS A 254 23.67 -8.14 -10.27
N ASN A 255 23.05 -6.99 -10.52
CA ASN A 255 21.74 -6.93 -11.17
C ASN A 255 21.76 -7.51 -12.59
N LYS A 256 22.82 -7.24 -13.37
CA LYS A 256 22.99 -7.86 -14.69
C LYS A 256 23.11 -9.39 -14.57
N GLU A 257 23.90 -9.89 -13.62
CA GLU A 257 24.03 -11.32 -13.36
C GLU A 257 22.68 -11.96 -13.00
N TYR A 258 21.93 -11.35 -12.06
CA TYR A 258 20.60 -11.84 -11.70
C TYR A 258 19.63 -11.84 -12.88
N LEU A 259 19.66 -10.82 -13.75
CA LEU A 259 18.83 -10.80 -14.95
C LEU A 259 19.19 -11.93 -15.91
N THR A 260 20.48 -12.21 -16.12
CA THR A 260 20.90 -13.34 -16.96
C THR A 260 20.46 -14.68 -16.38
N LEU A 261 20.57 -14.87 -15.06
CA LEU A 261 20.11 -16.08 -14.39
C LEU A 261 18.59 -16.27 -14.50
N ILE A 262 17.82 -15.18 -14.34
CA ILE A 262 16.36 -15.22 -14.52
C ILE A 262 15.99 -15.63 -15.95
N GLN A 263 16.71 -15.12 -16.96
CA GLN A 263 16.49 -15.51 -18.36
C GLN A 263 16.78 -17.00 -18.60
N GLN A 264 17.89 -17.51 -18.05
CA GLN A 264 18.24 -18.93 -18.14
C GLN A 264 17.18 -19.82 -17.48
N LEU A 265 16.74 -19.48 -16.27
CA LEU A 265 15.70 -20.24 -15.54
C LEU A 265 14.35 -20.20 -16.28
N LYS A 266 14.00 -19.09 -16.91
CA LYS A 266 12.79 -18.98 -17.74
C LYS A 266 12.85 -19.93 -18.95
N GLU A 267 14.00 -19.98 -19.63
CA GLU A 267 14.16 -20.89 -20.78
C GLU A 267 14.17 -22.36 -20.33
N GLU A 268 14.82 -22.68 -19.21
CA GLU A 268 14.80 -24.03 -18.64
C GLU A 268 13.37 -24.48 -18.28
N ASN A 269 12.58 -23.61 -17.64
CA ASN A 269 11.17 -23.90 -17.34
C ASN A 269 10.35 -24.09 -18.62
N ARG A 270 10.56 -23.25 -19.64
CA ARG A 270 9.90 -23.41 -20.94
C ARG A 270 10.21 -24.78 -21.57
N LEU A 271 11.46 -25.23 -21.52
CA LEU A 271 11.86 -26.55 -22.03
C LEU A 271 11.23 -27.69 -21.22
N LYS A 272 11.15 -27.55 -19.89
CA LYS A 272 10.45 -28.49 -19.02
C LYS A 272 8.97 -28.57 -19.36
N ASP A 273 8.30 -27.43 -19.57
CA ASP A 273 6.88 -27.38 -19.95
C ASP A 273 6.59 -28.03 -21.31
N VAL A 274 7.50 -27.89 -22.28
CA VAL A 274 7.42 -28.60 -23.57
C VAL A 274 7.55 -30.11 -23.36
N THR A 275 8.52 -30.54 -22.55
CA THR A 275 8.76 -31.95 -22.25
C THR A 275 7.57 -32.59 -21.53
N ILE A 276 7.00 -31.90 -20.53
CA ILE A 276 5.81 -32.35 -19.82
C ILE A 276 4.62 -32.50 -20.76
N ARG A 277 4.40 -31.54 -21.67
CA ARG A 277 3.33 -31.63 -22.68
C ARG A 277 3.53 -32.82 -23.62
N HIS A 278 4.76 -33.08 -24.05
CA HIS A 278 5.05 -34.24 -24.91
C HIS A 278 4.79 -35.57 -24.19
N ILE A 279 5.24 -35.70 -22.94
CA ILE A 279 5.00 -36.90 -22.12
C ILE A 279 3.50 -37.12 -21.89
N ARG A 280 2.73 -36.05 -21.63
CA ARG A 280 1.27 -36.15 -21.49
C ARG A 280 0.60 -36.65 -22.78
N GLY A 281 0.98 -36.11 -23.94
CA GLY A 281 0.46 -36.56 -25.23
C GLY A 281 0.76 -38.05 -25.50
N LEU A 282 1.94 -38.54 -25.10
CA LEU A 282 2.30 -39.96 -25.22
C LEU A 282 1.55 -40.88 -24.23
N LEU A 283 1.00 -40.35 -23.14
CA LEU A 283 0.20 -41.11 -22.17
C LEU A 283 -1.29 -41.16 -22.53
N GLU A 284 -1.73 -40.30 -23.45
CA GLU A 284 -3.13 -40.20 -23.92
C GLU A 284 -3.39 -40.99 -25.21
N GLU A 285 -2.35 -41.55 -25.85
CA GLU A 285 -2.41 -42.52 -26.97
C GLU A 285 -2.35 -43.98 -26.50
#